data_AF-A0A0C9VU70-F1
#
_entry.id   AF-A0A0C9VU70-F1
#
_cell.length_a   1.000
_cell.length_b   1.000
_cell.length_c   1.000
_cell.angle_alpha   90.00
_cell.angle_beta   90.00
_cell.angle_gamma   90.00
#
_symmetry.space_group_name_H-M   'P 1'
#
loop_
_entity.id
_entity.type
_entity.pdbx_description
1 polymer ?
#
loop_
_entity_poly.entity_id
_entity_poly.type
_entity_poly.pdbx_seq_one_letter_code
_entity_poly.pdbx_strand_id
1 'polypeptide(L)'
;ILFRAGKNCDGYFTSEDLLKQVEKAIDIFESRTNGTATGLFMFDNAPSHQKCAPDALSARKMTKDPCEGWTHHKDGPRMCPGVLSDGSLQSFYFPNDHPTMPGWFKGLASFTKAHLLPQK
;
A
#
# COMPACT_ATOMS: atom_id res chain seq x y z
N ILE A 1 18.97 5.22 -19.00
CA ILE A 1 17.58 4.95 -19.44
C ILE A 1 16.71 4.83 -18.18
N LEU A 2 15.71 5.69 -18.00
CA LEU A 2 14.83 5.66 -16.83
C LEU A 2 13.58 4.84 -17.18
N PHE A 3 13.51 3.60 -16.70
CA PHE A 3 12.32 2.77 -16.88
C PHE A 3 11.21 3.27 -15.94
N ARG A 4 10.09 3.73 -16.51
CA ARG A 4 8.88 4.10 -15.76
C ARG A 4 7.85 2.99 -15.96
N ALA A 5 7.65 2.16 -14.95
CA ALA A 5 6.57 1.17 -14.96
C ALA A 5 5.24 1.83 -14.58
N GLY A 6 4.19 1.53 -15.35
CA GLY A 6 2.82 2.00 -15.09
C GLY A 6 2.54 3.40 -15.62
N LYS A 7 1.38 3.58 -16.27
CA LYS A 7 1.07 4.79 -17.05
C LYS A 7 0.94 6.06 -16.19
N ASN A 8 0.57 5.98 -14.90
CA ASN A 8 0.24 7.17 -14.09
C ASN A 8 0.39 7.06 -12.55
N CYS A 9 0.88 5.96 -11.96
CA CYS A 9 0.75 5.72 -10.51
C CYS A 9 -0.71 5.71 -9.98
N ASP A 10 -1.70 5.42 -10.84
CA ASP A 10 -3.15 5.44 -10.56
C ASP A 10 -3.65 4.30 -9.63
N GLY A 11 -2.76 3.67 -8.87
CA GLY A 11 -3.08 2.53 -8.02
C GLY A 11 -2.88 1.17 -8.69
N TYR A 12 -3.32 0.13 -7.99
CA TYR A 12 -3.28 -1.25 -8.48
C TYR A 12 -4.56 -1.53 -9.27
N PHE A 13 -4.44 -2.34 -10.32
CA PHE A 13 -5.60 -2.88 -11.04
C PHE A 13 -6.45 -3.70 -10.07
N THR A 14 -7.71 -3.31 -9.88
CA THR A 14 -8.61 -3.96 -8.92
C THR A 14 -9.61 -4.90 -9.60
N SER A 15 -10.37 -5.64 -8.80
CA SER A 15 -11.52 -6.43 -9.27
C SER A 15 -12.55 -5.57 -9.99
N GLU A 16 -12.75 -4.34 -9.56
CA GLU A 16 -13.70 -3.41 -10.21
C GLU A 16 -13.21 -2.98 -11.59
N ASP A 17 -11.90 -2.81 -11.76
CA ASP A 17 -11.30 -2.52 -13.08
C ASP A 17 -11.44 -3.72 -14.02
N LEU A 18 -11.25 -4.94 -13.49
CA LEU A 18 -11.48 -6.18 -14.23
C LEU A 18 -12.92 -6.24 -14.75
N LEU A 19 -13.92 -6.06 -13.87
CA LEU A 19 -15.33 -6.12 -14.25
C LEU A 19 -15.66 -5.13 -15.37
N LYS A 20 -15.26 -3.85 -15.22
CA LYS A 20 -15.49 -2.81 -16.24
C LYS A 20 -14.85 -3.15 -17.59
N GLN A 21 -13.68 -3.79 -17.58
CA GLN A 21 -13.01 -4.20 -18.80
C GLN A 21 -13.72 -5.38 -19.47
N VAL A 22 -14.21 -6.33 -18.68
CA VAL A 22 -14.93 -7.52 -19.17
C VAL A 22 -16.28 -7.15 -19.77
N GLU A 23 -17.03 -6.24 -19.15
CA GLU A 23 -18.29 -5.72 -19.71
C GLU A 23 -18.07 -5.17 -21.13
N LYS A 24 -17.07 -4.30 -21.30
CA LYS A 24 -16.71 -3.76 -22.62
C LYS A 24 -16.27 -4.85 -23.61
N ALA A 25 -15.56 -5.86 -23.13
CA ALA A 25 -15.13 -6.97 -23.97
C ALA A 25 -16.32 -7.82 -24.45
N ILE A 26 -17.34 -8.01 -23.61
CA ILE A 26 -18.60 -8.68 -23.96
C ILE A 26 -19.33 -7.85 -25.02
N ASP A 27 -19.51 -6.55 -24.82
CA ASP A 27 -20.18 -5.67 -25.81
C ASP A 27 -19.50 -5.74 -27.19
N ILE A 28 -18.17 -5.72 -27.21
CA ILE A 28 -17.39 -5.86 -28.45
C ILE A 28 -17.57 -7.26 -29.04
N PHE A 29 -17.53 -8.30 -28.23
CA PHE A 29 -17.70 -9.67 -28.71
C PHE A 29 -19.08 -9.88 -29.33
N GLU A 30 -20.15 -9.48 -28.65
CA GLU A 30 -21.52 -9.62 -29.13
C GLU A 30 -21.77 -8.81 -30.40
N SER A 31 -21.29 -7.56 -30.45
CA SER A 31 -21.43 -6.72 -31.64
C SER A 31 -20.69 -7.24 -32.87
N ARG A 32 -19.57 -7.95 -32.67
CA ARG A 32 -18.78 -8.53 -33.77
C ARG A 32 -19.26 -9.90 -34.23
N THR A 33 -19.86 -10.66 -33.32
CA THR A 33 -20.31 -12.03 -33.60
C THR A 33 -21.79 -12.09 -33.93
N ASN A 34 -22.55 -11.03 -33.67
CA ASN A 34 -23.99 -10.95 -33.90
C ASN A 34 -24.73 -12.14 -33.26
N GLY A 35 -24.27 -12.61 -32.09
CA GLY A 35 -24.85 -13.74 -31.37
C GLY A 35 -24.61 -15.12 -32.00
N THR A 36 -23.74 -15.21 -33.01
CA THR A 36 -23.46 -16.50 -33.70
C THR A 36 -22.36 -17.33 -33.04
N ALA A 37 -21.67 -16.78 -32.03
CA ALA A 37 -20.61 -17.46 -31.31
C ALA A 37 -20.81 -17.33 -29.80
N THR A 38 -20.29 -18.32 -29.06
CA THR A 38 -20.29 -18.32 -27.59
C THR A 38 -18.87 -18.01 -27.10
N GLY A 39 -18.73 -16.96 -26.30
CA GLY A 39 -17.47 -16.58 -25.66
C GLY A 39 -17.34 -17.19 -24.27
N LEU A 40 -16.19 -17.78 -23.96
CA LEU A 40 -15.82 -18.21 -22.61
C LEU A 40 -14.68 -17.32 -22.11
N PHE A 41 -14.96 -16.53 -21.08
CA PHE A 41 -13.98 -15.66 -20.43
C PHE A 41 -13.53 -16.30 -19.13
N MET A 42 -12.23 -16.63 -19.02
CA MET A 42 -11.65 -17.23 -17.82
C MET A 42 -10.55 -16.32 -17.28
N PHE A 43 -10.59 -16.10 -15.97
CA PHE A 43 -9.60 -15.29 -15.27
C PHE A 43 -8.93 -16.15 -14.21
N ASP A 44 -7.60 -16.07 -14.16
CA ASP A 44 -6.82 -16.70 -13.11
C ASP A 44 -6.77 -15.77 -11.90
N ASN A 45 -7.04 -16.33 -10.71
CA ASN A 45 -6.87 -15.63 -9.43
C ASN A 45 -5.49 -15.95 -8.81
N ALA A 46 -4.48 -16.19 -9.65
CA ALA A 46 -3.12 -16.37 -9.18
C ALA A 46 -2.74 -15.15 -8.32
N PRO A 47 -2.25 -15.37 -7.08
CA PRO A 47 -1.83 -14.30 -6.18
C PRO A 47 -0.48 -13.72 -6.62
N SER A 48 -0.39 -13.20 -7.85
CA SER A 48 0.82 -12.58 -8.38
C SER A 48 1.02 -11.15 -7.87
N HIS A 49 -0.04 -10.51 -7.33
CA HIS A 49 -0.01 -9.15 -6.79
C HIS A 49 -0.90 -9.01 -5.56
N GLN A 50 -0.42 -9.43 -4.39
CA GLN A 50 -1.09 -9.09 -3.14
C GLN A 50 -0.99 -7.58 -2.90
N LYS A 51 -2.15 -6.92 -2.79
CA LYS A 51 -2.22 -5.55 -2.28
C LYS A 51 -1.78 -5.58 -0.81
N CYS A 52 -0.79 -4.78 -0.46
CA CYS A 52 -0.43 -4.60 0.96
C CYS A 52 -1.64 -4.08 1.74
N ALA A 53 -1.77 -4.49 3.01
CA ALA A 53 -2.83 -3.99 3.89
C ALA A 53 -2.81 -2.44 3.95
N PRO A 54 -3.97 -1.79 4.15
CA PRO A 54 -4.05 -0.32 4.20
C PRO A 54 -3.23 0.33 5.30
N ASP A 55 -2.76 -0.43 6.28
CA ASP A 55 -1.90 -0.05 7.40
C ASP A 55 -0.49 -0.65 7.29
N ALA A 56 -0.17 -1.35 6.19
CA ALA A 56 1.11 -2.02 6.03
C ALA A 56 2.29 -1.03 6.03
N LEU A 57 3.42 -1.52 6.53
CA LEU A 57 4.67 -0.76 6.56
C LEU A 57 5.06 -0.26 5.16
N SER A 58 5.24 1.06 5.02
CA SER A 58 5.75 1.66 3.79
C SER A 58 6.70 2.81 4.07
N ALA A 59 8.00 2.60 3.79
CA ALA A 59 9.02 3.62 3.97
C ALA A 59 8.96 4.75 2.91
N ARG A 60 8.27 4.53 1.80
CA ARG A 60 8.30 5.41 0.61
C ARG A 60 7.80 6.84 0.88
N LYS A 61 6.91 7.00 1.86
CA LYS A 61 6.23 8.28 2.17
C LYS A 61 6.51 8.81 3.57
N MET A 62 7.32 8.10 4.37
CA MET A 62 7.60 8.50 5.75
C MET A 62 8.29 9.86 5.79
N THR A 63 7.82 10.76 6.67
CA THR A 63 8.54 12.01 6.95
C THR A 63 9.85 11.73 7.68
N LYS A 64 10.85 12.57 7.47
CA LYS A 64 12.14 12.43 8.16
C LYS A 64 12.00 12.71 9.65
N ASP A 65 11.27 13.77 9.98
CA ASP A 65 11.10 14.29 11.34
C ASP A 65 9.69 13.98 11.88
N PRO A 66 9.46 14.12 13.20
CA PRO A 66 8.16 13.91 13.78
C PRO A 66 7.06 14.74 13.13
N CYS A 67 5.88 14.15 12.94
CA CYS A 67 4.78 14.81 12.24
C CYS A 67 3.43 14.46 12.88
N GLU A 68 2.68 15.49 13.27
CA GLU A 68 1.34 15.36 13.80
C GLU A 68 0.36 14.84 12.73
N GLY A 69 -0.49 13.89 13.12
CA GLY A 69 -1.55 13.38 12.24
C GLY A 69 -1.07 12.66 10.97
N TRP A 70 0.22 12.39 10.83
CA TRP A 70 0.76 11.80 9.60
C TRP A 70 0.35 10.33 9.41
N THR A 71 -0.14 10.03 8.21
CA THR A 71 -0.46 8.68 7.73
C THR A 71 -0.01 8.54 6.28
N HIS A 72 0.42 7.34 5.89
CA HIS A 72 0.93 7.07 4.53
C HIS A 72 -0.14 7.17 3.43
N HIS A 73 -1.41 7.02 3.81
CA HIS A 73 -2.59 7.38 3.04
C HIS A 73 -3.29 8.55 3.75
N LYS A 74 -3.63 9.61 3.01
CA LYS A 74 -4.38 10.74 3.55
C LYS A 74 -5.67 10.22 4.19
N ASP A 75 -5.92 10.57 5.45
CA ASP A 75 -7.07 10.13 6.25
C ASP A 75 -7.18 8.59 6.43
N GLY A 76 -6.11 7.85 6.10
CA GLY A 76 -6.02 6.41 6.26
C GLY A 76 -5.58 5.97 7.66
N PRO A 77 -5.49 4.66 7.93
CA PRO A 77 -5.05 4.17 9.22
C PRO A 77 -3.57 4.49 9.48
N ARG A 78 -3.22 4.55 10.78
CA ARG A 78 -1.82 4.55 11.22
C ARG A 78 -1.15 3.26 10.77
N MET A 79 0.13 3.33 10.38
CA MET A 79 0.85 2.10 10.03
C MET A 79 0.96 1.16 11.22
N CYS A 80 0.84 -0.13 10.95
CA CYS A 80 1.06 -1.18 11.94
C CYS A 80 2.51 -1.17 12.45
N PRO A 81 2.75 -1.59 13.70
CA PRO A 81 4.11 -1.67 14.25
C PRO A 81 4.96 -2.65 13.46
N GLY A 82 6.24 -2.33 13.30
CA GLY A 82 7.22 -3.26 12.75
C GLY A 82 7.56 -4.35 13.77
N VAL A 83 8.10 -5.48 13.31
CA VAL A 83 8.63 -6.52 14.18
C VAL A 83 10.15 -6.51 14.05
N LEU A 84 10.86 -6.35 15.16
CA LEU A 84 12.32 -6.41 15.22
C LEU A 84 12.80 -7.87 15.20
N SER A 85 14.10 -8.07 15.00
CA SER A 85 14.71 -9.41 14.94
C SER A 85 14.58 -10.20 16.24
N ASP A 86 14.40 -9.53 17.38
CA ASP A 86 14.14 -10.12 18.69
C ASP A 86 12.64 -10.44 18.92
N GLY A 87 11.78 -10.17 17.93
CA GLY A 87 10.33 -10.35 18.00
C GLY A 87 9.58 -9.19 18.67
N SER A 88 10.27 -8.17 19.17
CA SER A 88 9.62 -7.02 19.80
C SER A 88 8.95 -6.12 18.77
N LEU A 89 7.85 -5.48 19.18
CA LEU A 89 7.10 -4.56 18.34
C LEU A 89 7.72 -3.16 18.38
N GLN A 90 7.97 -2.59 17.20
CA GLN A 90 8.44 -1.24 17.02
C GLN A 90 7.30 -0.34 16.54
N SER A 91 6.70 0.42 17.46
CA SER A 91 5.70 1.42 17.10
C SER A 91 6.31 2.60 16.34
N PHE A 92 5.66 2.99 15.24
CA PHE A 92 6.01 4.16 14.43
C PHE A 92 5.51 5.49 15.00
N TYR A 93 4.64 5.43 16.00
CA TYR A 93 3.95 6.57 16.59
C TYR A 93 4.32 6.69 18.06
N PHE A 94 4.39 7.91 18.55
CA PHE A 94 4.51 8.16 19.98
C PHE A 94 3.22 7.71 20.69
N PRO A 95 3.32 7.24 21.95
CA PRO A 95 2.16 6.99 22.79
C PRO A 95 1.25 8.23 22.92
N ASN A 96 -0.04 8.02 23.21
CA ASN A 96 -0.99 9.13 23.37
C ASN A 96 -0.72 9.96 24.64
N ASP A 97 0.05 9.43 25.59
CA ASP A 97 0.51 10.09 26.82
C ASP A 97 1.91 10.70 26.68
N HIS A 98 2.48 10.77 25.47
CA HIS A 98 3.79 11.37 25.24
C HIS A 98 3.79 12.87 25.61
N PRO A 99 4.78 13.35 26.39
CA PRO A 99 4.73 14.66 27.05
C PRO A 99 4.67 15.87 26.09
N THR A 100 5.21 15.73 24.88
CA THR A 100 5.32 16.84 23.91
C THR A 100 4.75 16.54 22.53
N MET A 101 4.48 15.28 22.21
CA MET A 101 4.15 14.82 20.85
C MET A 101 3.19 13.62 20.89
N PRO A 102 2.05 13.72 21.59
CA PRO A 102 1.14 12.60 21.79
C PRO A 102 0.58 12.09 20.45
N GLY A 103 0.81 10.81 20.14
CA GLY A 103 0.28 10.18 18.92
C GLY A 103 0.93 10.62 17.60
N TRP A 104 1.96 11.47 17.63
CA TRP A 104 2.66 11.90 16.43
C TRP A 104 3.44 10.74 15.80
N PHE A 105 3.59 10.76 14.48
CA PHE A 105 4.56 9.88 13.82
C PHE A 105 5.97 10.28 14.25
N LYS A 106 6.85 9.32 14.56
CA LYS A 106 8.19 9.56 15.13
C LYS A 106 9.22 10.12 14.14
N GLY A 107 8.96 10.02 12.84
CA GLY A 107 9.94 10.35 11.80
C GLY A 107 10.96 9.23 11.55
N LEU A 108 11.40 9.09 10.30
CA LEU A 108 12.38 8.09 9.89
C LEU A 108 13.73 8.23 10.63
N ALA A 109 14.14 9.45 10.96
CA ALA A 109 15.42 9.71 11.63
C ALA A 109 15.52 9.09 13.04
N SER A 110 14.38 8.88 13.69
CA SER A 110 14.29 8.23 15.00
C SER A 110 14.66 6.74 14.93
N PHE A 111 14.45 6.10 13.78
CA PHE A 111 14.74 4.67 13.59
C PHE A 111 16.17 4.41 13.12
N THR A 112 16.77 5.33 12.37
CA THR A 112 18.18 5.21 11.94
C THR A 112 19.16 5.45 13.08
N LYS A 113 18.84 6.33 14.04
CA LYS A 113 19.66 6.51 15.25
C LYS A 113 19.71 5.26 16.15
N ALA A 114 18.65 4.47 16.19
CA ALA A 114 18.57 3.26 17.00
C ALA A 114 19.58 2.16 16.57
N HIS A 115 20.09 2.22 15.34
CA HIS A 115 21.07 1.26 14.82
C HIS A 115 22.54 1.68 15.04
N LEU A 116 22.80 2.89 15.56
CA LEU A 116 24.14 3.44 15.75
C LEU A 116 24.56 3.59 17.21
N LEU A 117 23.75 3.13 18.16
CA LEU A 117 24.14 3.05 19.57
C LEU A 117 24.25 1.58 19.96
N PRO A 118 25.46 1.07 20.30
CA PRO A 118 25.53 -0.19 21.00
C PRO A 118 24.76 -0.02 22.31
N GLN A 119 23.76 -0.89 22.52
CA GLN A 119 23.15 -1.08 23.82
C GLN A 119 24.29 -1.40 24.79
N LYS A 120 24.51 -0.50 25.74
CA LYS A 120 25.62 -0.55 26.69
C LYS A 120 25.16 -1.22 27.97
#